data_AF-A0A094QGH6-F1
#
_entry.id   AF-A0A094QGH6-F1
#
_cell.length_a   1.000
_cell.length_b   1.000
_cell.length_c   1.000
_cell.angle_alpha   90.00
_cell.angle_beta   90.00
_cell.angle_gamma   90.00
#
_symmetry.space_group_name_H-M   'P 1'
#
loop_
_entity.id
_entity.type
_entity.pdbx_description
1 polymer ?
#
loop_
_entity_poly.entity_id
_entity_poly.type
_entity_poly.pdbx_seq_one_letter_code
_entity_poly.pdbx_strand_id
1 'polypeptide(L)' 'MRSGCSPSISINRALLIDILTQQTTFVDQITAGNIVLEGDAEALLNVFGNIDTNAPGFAIVEP' A
#
# COMPACT_ATOMS: atom_id res chain seq x y z
N MET A 1 -9.12 11.84 21.19
CA MET A 1 -8.13 11.19 20.32
C MET A 1 -8.21 9.69 20.54
N ARG A 2 -8.68 8.91 19.55
CA ARG A 2 -8.72 7.44 19.66
C ARG A 2 -7.42 6.88 19.08
N SER A 3 -6.43 6.63 19.94
CA SER A 3 -5.39 5.63 19.67
C SER A 3 -5.95 4.26 20.06
N GLY A 4 -5.85 3.24 19.20
CA GLY A 4 -6.02 1.86 19.70
C GLY A 4 -6.49 0.75 18.77
N CYS A 5 -6.75 0.96 17.47
CA CYS A 5 -7.02 -0.17 16.57
C CYS A 5 -5.88 -0.28 15.55
N SER A 6 -5.08 -1.35 15.64
CA SER A 6 -4.10 -1.65 14.59
C SER A 6 -4.87 -1.96 13.30
N PRO A 7 -4.49 -1.39 12.14
CA PRO A 7 -5.20 -1.68 10.90
C PRO A 7 -5.04 -3.16 10.55
N SER A 8 -6.14 -3.78 10.15
CA SER A 8 -6.18 -5.14 9.61
C SER A 8 -6.67 -5.08 8.17
N ILE A 9 -6.02 -5.86 7.29
CA ILE A 9 -6.39 -5.96 5.89
C ILE A 9 -6.63 -7.43 5.53
N SER A 10 -7.73 -7.68 4.82
CA SER A 10 -7.97 -8.97 4.18
C SER A 10 -7.93 -8.78 2.66
N ILE A 11 -7.06 -9.55 2.00
CA ILE A 11 -6.73 -9.39 0.59
C ILE A 11 -6.36 -10.74 -0.03
N ASN A 12 -6.68 -10.92 -1.31
CA ASN A 12 -6.21 -12.08 -2.07
C ASN A 12 -4.71 -11.92 -2.41
N ARG A 13 -3.93 -12.99 -2.24
CA ARG A 13 -2.50 -13.01 -2.60
C ARG A 13 -2.22 -12.60 -4.04
N ALA A 14 -3.07 -12.99 -5.00
CA ALA A 14 -2.91 -12.58 -6.40
C ALA A 14 -3.01 -11.06 -6.55
N LEU A 15 -4.02 -10.46 -5.92
CA LEU A 15 -4.25 -9.02 -5.95
C LEU A 15 -3.12 -8.24 -5.26
N LEU A 16 -2.53 -8.79 -4.19
CA LEU A 16 -1.33 -8.20 -3.58
C LEU A 16 -0.15 -8.18 -4.56
N ILE A 17 0.06 -9.24 -5.34
CA ILE A 17 1.12 -9.28 -6.37
C ILE A 17 0.85 -8.27 -7.47
N ASP A 18 -0.40 -8.15 -7.93
CA ASP A 18 -0.79 -7.17 -8.94
C ASP A 18 -0.53 -5.74 -8.48
N ILE A 19 -0.76 -5.44 -7.19
CA ILE A 19 -0.43 -4.14 -6.61
C ILE A 19 1.09 -3.92 -6.54
N LEU A 20 1.86 -4.91 -6.06
CA LEU A 20 3.32 -4.78 -5.93
C LEU A 20 4.03 -4.68 -7.29
N THR A 21 3.44 -5.25 -8.33
CA THR A 21 3.91 -5.16 -9.73
C THR A 21 3.32 -3.97 -10.49
N GLN A 22 2.63 -3.07 -9.79
CA GLN A 22 2.07 -1.83 -10.31
C GLN A 22 1.06 -2.02 -11.45
N GLN A 23 0.39 -3.18 -11.52
CA GLN A 23 -0.71 -3.44 -12.47
C GLN A 23 -2.03 -2.82 -11.99
N THR A 24 -2.15 -2.58 -10.69
CA THR A 24 -3.27 -1.88 -10.05
C THR A 24 -2.80 -1.17 -8.77
N THR A 25 -3.66 -0.37 -8.14
CA THR A 25 -3.33 0.34 -6.90
C THR A 25 -4.22 -0.11 -5.74
N PHE A 26 -3.74 0.05 -4.50
CA PHE A 26 -4.57 -0.21 -3.31
C PHE A 26 -5.85 0.63 -3.32
N VAL A 27 -5.76 1.91 -3.71
CA VAL A 27 -6.90 2.84 -3.72
C VAL A 27 -8.00 2.37 -4.67
N ASP A 28 -7.62 1.92 -5.87
CA ASP A 28 -8.56 1.41 -6.86
C ASP A 28 -9.26 0.14 -6.34
N GLN A 29 -8.51 -0.76 -5.71
CA GLN A 29 -9.03 -2.03 -5.23
C GLN A 29 -9.87 -1.90 -3.94
N ILE A 30 -9.59 -0.91 -3.10
CA ILE A 30 -10.47 -0.52 -1.98
C ILE A 30 -11.78 0.05 -2.54
N THR A 31 -11.70 0.96 -3.50
CA THR A 31 -12.89 1.58 -4.12
C THR A 31 -13.74 0.55 -4.87
N ALA A 32 -13.11 -0.45 -5.48
CA ALA A 32 -13.78 -1.58 -6.12
C ALA A 32 -14.39 -2.59 -5.14
N GLY A 33 -14.11 -2.47 -3.83
CA GLY A 33 -14.61 -3.38 -2.80
C GLY A 33 -13.89 -4.72 -2.73
N ASN A 34 -12.76 -4.87 -3.42
CA ASN A 34 -11.96 -6.11 -3.44
C ASN A 34 -11.03 -6.22 -2.22
N ILE A 35 -10.83 -5.13 -1.49
CA ILE A 35 -10.04 -5.06 -0.26
C ILE A 35 -10.95 -4.59 0.87
N VAL A 36 -10.96 -5.36 1.95
CA VAL A 36 -11.66 -4.98 3.19
C VAL A 36 -10.63 -4.47 4.20
N LEU A 37 -10.87 -3.26 4.70
CA LEU A 37 -10.06 -2.59 5.71
C LEU A 37 -10.84 -2.50 7.01
N GLU A 38 -10.21 -2.92 8.10
CA GLU A 38 -10.73 -2.74 9.45
C GLU A 38 -9.74 -1.89 10.27
N GLY A 39 -10.26 -0.92 11.02
CA GLY A 39 -9.44 -0.02 11.83
C GLY A 39 -9.01 1.24 11.09
N ASP A 40 -7.78 1.71 11.34
CA ASP A 40 -7.25 2.96 10.79
C ASP A 40 -6.71 2.78 9.35
N ALA A 41 -7.60 2.92 8.37
CA ALA A 41 -7.27 2.81 6.95
C ALA A 41 -6.23 3.85 6.46
N GLU A 42 -6.19 5.03 7.07
CA GLU A 42 -5.26 6.09 6.69
C GLU A 42 -3.82 5.74 7.06
N ALA A 43 -3.62 5.09 8.21
CA ALA A 43 -2.32 4.59 8.63
C ALA A 43 -1.72 3.58 7.63
N LEU A 44 -2.55 2.73 7.02
CA LEU A 44 -2.09 1.74 6.04
C LEU A 44 -1.74 2.39 4.69
N LEU A 45 -2.54 3.36 4.22
CA LEU A 45 -2.22 4.14 3.02
C LEU A 45 -0.89 4.87 3.17
N ASN A 46 -0.61 5.41 4.36
CA ASN A 46 0.69 6.03 4.66
C ASN A 46 1.86 5.05 4.58
N VAL A 47 1.70 3.79 5.02
CA VAL A 47 2.75 2.78 4.88
C VAL A 47 3.09 2.54 3.41
N PHE A 48 2.08 2.39 2.54
CA PHE A 48 2.32 2.13 1.13
C PHE A 48 2.87 3.34 0.36
N GLY A 49 2.43 4.55 0.67
CA GLY A 49 3.03 5.77 0.10
C GLY A 49 4.52 5.92 0.42
N ASN A 50 4.99 5.32 1.52
CA ASN A 50 6.42 5.31 1.88
C ASN A 50 7.24 4.21 1.17
N ILE A 51 6.62 3.25 0.48
CA ILE A 51 7.31 2.14 -0.22
C ILE A 51 7.59 2.50 -1.69
N ASP A 52 7.02 3.60 -2.20
CA ASP A 52 6.78 3.79 -3.64
C ASP A 52 7.97 4.27 -4.50
N THR A 53 9.17 4.53 -3.98
CA THR A 53 10.22 5.12 -4.84
C THR A 53 11.62 4.59 -4.63
N ASN A 54 11.83 3.31 -4.93
CA ASN A 54 13.15 2.86 -5.38
C ASN A 54 13.31 3.20 -6.86
N ALA A 55 13.60 4.47 -7.17
CA ALA A 55 13.90 4.88 -8.53
C ALA A 55 15.16 4.13 -9.04
N PRO A 56 15.08 3.37 -10.14
CA PRO A 56 16.28 2.81 -10.75
C PRO A 56 17.15 3.95 -11.27
N GLY A 57 18.46 3.91 -10.95
CA GLY A 57 19.41 4.95 -11.34
C GLY A 57 19.88 5.86 -10.21
N PHE A 58 20.13 5.30 -9.02
CA PHE A 58 20.90 6.03 -8.01
C PHE A 58 22.26 6.45 -8.62
N ALA A 59 22.68 7.68 -8.34
CA ALA A 59 23.96 8.16 -8.84
C ALA A 59 25.09 7.28 -8.27
N ILE A 60 25.83 6.62 -9.16
CA ILE A 60 26.93 5.72 -8.78
C ILE A 60 28.22 6.50 -8.53
N VAL A 61 28.38 7.66 -9.21
CA VAL A 61 29.63 8.43 -9.25
C VAL A 61 29.54 9.80 -8.55
N GLU A 62 28.36 10.21 -8.10
CA GLU A 62 28.15 11.48 -7.39
C GLU A 62 27.13 11.26 -6.25
N PRO A 63 27.32 11.88 -5.07
CA PRO A 63 26.43 11.72 -3.91
C PRO A 63 25.08 12.42 -4.05
#